data_AF-A0AB39XPR7-F1
#
_entry.id   AF-A0AB39XPR7-F1
#
_cell.length_a   1.000
_cell.length_b   1.000
_cell.length_c   1.000
_cell.angle_alpha   90.00
_cell.angle_beta   90.00
_cell.angle_gamma   90.00
#
_symmetry.space_group_name_H-M   'P 1'
#
loop_
_entity.id
_entity.type
_entity.pdbx_description
1 polymer ?
#
loop_
_entity_poly.entity_id
_entity_poly.type
_entity_poly.pdbx_seq_one_letter_code
_entity_poly.pdbx_strand_id
1 'polypeptide(L)'
;MPFDFSAARIKIKGARDHIEHFRKRTSPLDPLLYSIELVEKPSDPPRNPRLSYALTYRPKDQPIPETLANIIGDALGNLRSALDYVGSRIAPNDKKIFFPVAPRPDLPSHSSLPACEAALPGFKDLLLNKIRPENGPDEPLWDLVGKANNDNKHVDFIPTIAALEIRNINARFPRGYQKLLCGRQRS
;
A
#
# COMPACT_ATOMS: atom_id res chain seq x y z
N MET A 1 24.18 -29.25 -2.04
CA MET A 1 24.64 -28.22 -1.09
C MET A 1 23.42 -27.45 -0.59
N PRO A 2 23.31 -27.12 0.69
CA PRO A 2 22.21 -26.29 1.19
C PRO A 2 22.26 -24.92 0.51
N PHE A 3 21.11 -24.39 0.12
CA PHE A 3 21.02 -23.05 -0.46
C PHE A 3 21.38 -21.99 0.61
N ASP A 4 22.35 -21.13 0.31
CA ASP A 4 22.64 -19.97 1.15
C ASP A 4 21.73 -18.79 0.76
N PHE A 5 20.82 -18.46 1.67
CA PHE A 5 19.88 -17.33 1.55
C PHE A 5 20.24 -16.15 2.46
N SER A 6 21.49 -16.06 2.94
CA SER A 6 21.96 -14.98 3.82
C SER A 6 21.65 -13.58 3.27
N ALA A 7 21.93 -13.32 1.98
CA ALA A 7 21.66 -12.01 1.38
C ALA A 7 20.16 -11.70 1.26
N ALA A 8 19.32 -12.69 0.94
CA ALA A 8 17.87 -12.52 0.94
C ALA A 8 17.35 -12.15 2.34
N ARG A 9 17.89 -12.76 3.40
CA ARG A 9 17.54 -12.43 4.80
C ARG A 9 17.90 -10.99 5.16
N ILE A 10 19.03 -10.48 4.69
CA ILE A 10 19.43 -9.07 4.89
C ILE A 10 18.41 -8.13 4.24
N LYS A 11 17.98 -8.44 3.01
CA LYS A 11 16.96 -7.65 2.30
C LYS A 11 15.59 -7.71 2.97
N ILE A 12 15.16 -8.88 3.45
CA ILE A 12 13.93 -9.02 4.25
C ILE A 12 14.00 -8.19 5.53
N LYS A 13 15.16 -8.19 6.21
CA LYS A 13 15.37 -7.36 7.38
C LYS A 13 15.23 -5.87 7.04
N GLY A 14 15.89 -5.41 5.96
CA GLY A 14 15.73 -4.03 5.48
C GLY A 14 14.27 -3.67 5.21
N ALA A 15 13.53 -4.52 4.50
CA ALA A 15 12.10 -4.29 4.26
C ALA A 15 11.30 -4.16 5.56
N ARG A 16 11.56 -5.01 6.56
CA ARG A 16 10.93 -4.91 7.89
C ARG A 16 11.28 -3.61 8.59
N ASP A 17 12.54 -3.20 8.56
CA ASP A 17 12.99 -1.96 9.19
C ASP A 17 12.28 -0.73 8.57
N HIS A 18 12.11 -0.70 7.25
CA HIS A 18 11.34 0.34 6.56
C HIS A 18 9.84 0.29 6.90
N ILE A 19 9.22 -0.89 6.98
CA ILE A 19 7.81 -1.04 7.40
C ILE A 19 7.62 -0.53 8.84
N GLU A 20 8.52 -0.89 9.75
CA GLU A 20 8.49 -0.40 11.13
C GLU A 20 8.72 1.10 11.21
N HIS A 21 9.62 1.64 10.38
CA HIS A 21 9.80 3.09 10.28
C HIS A 21 8.54 3.80 9.78
N PHE A 22 7.87 3.24 8.76
CA PHE A 22 6.59 3.73 8.26
C PHE A 22 5.52 3.72 9.37
N ARG A 23 5.38 2.61 10.12
CA ARG A 23 4.44 2.49 11.24
C ARG A 23 4.69 3.56 12.31
N LYS A 24 5.94 3.77 12.71
CA LYS A 24 6.33 4.81 13.68
C LYS A 24 5.96 6.22 13.22
N ARG A 25 5.95 6.49 11.90
CA ARG A 25 5.60 7.79 11.33
C ARG A 25 4.10 7.99 11.12
N THR A 26 3.33 6.89 11.07
CA THR A 26 1.91 6.92 10.68
C THR A 26 0.95 6.49 11.79
N SER A 27 1.46 6.06 12.95
CA SER A 27 0.64 5.60 14.08
C SER A 27 1.09 6.22 15.42
N PRO A 28 0.43 7.31 15.88
CA PRO A 28 -0.61 8.06 15.17
C PRO A 28 -0.03 8.87 14.00
N LEU A 29 -0.85 9.15 13.00
CA LEU A 29 -0.46 10.03 11.89
C LEU A 29 -0.25 11.44 12.44
N ASP A 30 0.84 12.10 12.05
CA ASP A 30 1.13 13.47 12.48
C ASP A 30 -0.02 14.42 12.06
N PRO A 31 -0.67 15.13 13.01
CA PRO A 31 -1.73 16.10 12.73
C PRO A 31 -1.30 17.24 11.80
N LEU A 32 -0.01 17.46 11.58
CA LEU A 32 0.50 18.41 10.58
C LEU A 32 0.22 17.94 9.15
N LEU A 33 0.06 16.64 8.91
CA LEU A 33 -0.15 16.08 7.58
C LEU A 33 -1.61 16.14 7.10
N TYR A 34 -2.55 16.44 8.00
CA TYR A 34 -3.97 16.40 7.68
C TYR A 34 -4.80 17.46 8.42
N SER A 35 -5.92 17.84 7.81
CA SER A 35 -7.02 18.57 8.43
C SER A 35 -8.24 17.66 8.55
N ILE A 36 -8.98 17.85 9.64
CA ILE A 36 -10.32 17.29 9.82
C ILE A 36 -11.26 18.49 9.86
N GLU A 37 -12.13 18.58 8.88
CA GLU A 37 -13.07 19.69 8.69
C GLU A 37 -14.50 19.18 8.82
N LEU A 38 -15.34 19.93 9.52
CA LEU A 38 -16.78 19.68 9.52
C LEU A 38 -17.39 20.45 8.35
N VAL A 39 -17.79 19.75 7.30
CA VAL A 39 -18.36 20.34 6.09
C VAL A 39 -19.87 20.21 6.14
N GLU A 40 -20.57 21.34 6.10
CA GLU A 40 -22.03 21.34 5.98
C GLU A 40 -22.42 20.76 4.61
N LYS A 41 -23.30 19.76 4.62
CA LYS A 41 -23.87 19.18 3.40
C LYS A 41 -25.33 19.61 3.28
N PRO A 42 -25.78 20.01 2.08
CA PRO A 42 -27.21 20.18 1.80
C PRO A 42 -27.94 18.87 2.13
N SER A 43 -29.08 18.96 2.81
CA SER A 43 -29.97 17.81 2.97
C SER A 43 -30.73 17.58 1.67
N ASP A 44 -30.64 16.38 1.09
CA ASP A 44 -31.56 15.91 0.05
C ASP A 44 -32.98 15.73 0.64
N PRO A 45 -34.07 15.92 -0.13
CA PRO A 45 -34.79 17.17 -0.40
C PRO A 45 -35.93 17.46 0.64
N PRO A 46 -36.79 18.48 0.41
CA PRO A 46 -36.93 19.71 1.19
C PRO A 46 -37.80 19.61 2.45
N ARG A 47 -38.24 18.41 2.88
CA ARG A 47 -39.31 18.31 3.90
C ARG A 47 -38.86 18.64 5.32
N ASN A 48 -37.56 18.74 5.56
CA ASN A 48 -37.02 19.21 6.84
C ASN A 48 -35.59 19.71 6.63
N PRO A 49 -35.34 21.04 6.62
CA PRO A 49 -33.98 21.58 6.51
C PRO A 49 -33.23 21.33 7.82
N ARG A 50 -32.82 20.09 8.02
CA ARG A 50 -31.84 19.76 9.05
C ARG A 50 -30.47 20.00 8.43
N LEU A 51 -29.68 20.85 9.09
CA LEU A 51 -28.26 20.99 8.80
C LEU A 51 -27.63 19.60 8.96
N SER A 52 -27.09 19.07 7.88
CA SER A 52 -26.32 17.83 7.92
C SER A 52 -24.84 18.20 7.82
N TYR A 53 -24.02 17.58 8.65
CA TYR A 53 -22.58 17.83 8.68
C TYR A 53 -21.85 16.54 8.33
N ALA A 54 -20.86 16.64 7.45
CA ALA A 54 -19.94 15.57 7.11
C ALA A 54 -18.56 15.89 7.69
N LEU A 55 -18.00 14.95 8.44
CA LEU A 55 -16.60 15.03 8.82
C LEU A 55 -15.75 14.67 7.59
N THR A 56 -14.96 15.62 7.10
CA THR A 56 -14.11 15.46 5.92
C THR A 56 -12.66 15.46 6.35
N TYR A 57 -11.94 14.40 5.99
CA TYR A 57 -10.48 14.33 6.09
C TYR A 57 -9.86 14.89 4.83
N ARG A 58 -8.88 15.80 4.96
CA ARG A 58 -8.10 16.33 3.85
C ARG A 58 -6.62 16.35 4.20
N PRO A 59 -5.71 15.90 3.33
CA PRO A 59 -4.29 16.21 3.47
C PRO A 59 -4.09 17.73 3.45
N LYS A 60 -3.29 18.29 4.38
CA LYS A 60 -3.07 19.75 4.49
C LYS A 60 -2.28 20.33 3.32
N ASP A 61 -1.26 19.60 2.89
CA ASP A 61 -0.39 19.95 1.78
C ASP A 61 -0.45 18.83 0.73
N GLN A 62 -0.55 19.18 -0.56
CA GLN A 62 -0.29 18.23 -1.65
C GLN A 62 1.22 17.87 -1.68
N PRO A 63 1.66 16.80 -2.38
CA PRO A 63 1.31 15.38 -2.24
C PRO A 63 1.81 14.79 -0.89
N ILE A 64 1.64 13.49 -0.67
CA ILE A 64 2.21 12.78 0.50
C ILE A 64 3.67 13.17 0.69
N PRO A 65 4.13 13.39 1.95
CA PRO A 65 5.53 13.68 2.21
C PRO A 65 6.41 12.69 1.44
N GLU A 66 7.29 13.20 0.57
CA GLU A 66 8.18 12.37 -0.27
C GLU A 66 8.89 11.29 0.56
N THR A 67 9.12 11.58 1.84
CA THR A 67 9.64 10.65 2.84
C THR A 67 8.82 9.37 2.97
N LEU A 68 7.48 9.42 3.03
CA LEU A 68 6.64 8.22 3.15
C LEU A 68 6.64 7.38 1.88
N ALA A 69 6.59 8.03 0.71
CA ALA A 69 6.69 7.32 -0.57
C ALA A 69 8.05 6.61 -0.70
N ASN A 70 9.15 7.28 -0.32
CA ASN A 70 10.48 6.69 -0.32
C ASN A 70 10.58 5.48 0.63
N ILE A 71 10.03 5.58 1.85
CA ILE A 71 10.03 4.46 2.81
C ILE A 71 9.30 3.24 2.24
N ILE A 72 8.14 3.44 1.60
CA ILE A 72 7.37 2.35 0.99
C ILE A 72 8.14 1.75 -0.20
N GLY A 73 8.69 2.62 -1.06
CA GLY A 73 9.48 2.20 -2.21
C GLY A 73 10.69 1.36 -1.82
N ASP A 74 11.41 1.77 -0.77
CA ASP A 74 12.55 1.03 -0.23
C ASP A 74 12.13 -0.32 0.37
N ALA A 75 10.98 -0.38 1.05
CA ALA A 75 10.44 -1.63 1.57
C ALA A 75 10.15 -2.63 0.44
N LEU A 76 9.45 -2.18 -0.61
CA LEU A 76 9.10 -3.02 -1.76
C LEU A 76 10.32 -3.42 -2.58
N GLY A 77 11.24 -2.49 -2.82
CA GLY A 77 12.50 -2.75 -3.52
C GLY A 77 13.35 -3.80 -2.79
N ASN A 78 13.39 -3.75 -1.46
CA ASN A 78 14.05 -4.76 -0.65
C ASN A 78 13.35 -6.12 -0.72
N LEU A 79 12.01 -6.18 -0.65
CA LEU A 79 11.26 -7.43 -0.82
C LEU A 79 11.51 -8.06 -2.19
N ARG A 80 11.44 -7.25 -3.26
CA ARG A 80 11.71 -7.70 -4.63
C ARG A 80 13.13 -8.23 -4.77
N SER A 81 14.12 -7.47 -4.30
CA SER A 81 15.52 -7.90 -4.32
C SER A 81 15.75 -9.20 -3.55
N ALA A 82 15.04 -9.41 -2.44
CA ALA A 82 15.11 -10.66 -1.68
C ALA A 82 14.58 -11.85 -2.50
N LEU A 83 13.45 -11.67 -3.19
CA LEU A 83 12.89 -12.68 -4.09
C LEU A 83 13.85 -12.97 -5.23
N ASP A 84 14.36 -11.96 -5.93
CA ASP A 84 15.31 -12.14 -7.05
C ASP A 84 16.58 -12.87 -6.62
N TYR A 85 17.05 -12.62 -5.40
CA TYR A 85 18.15 -13.40 -4.84
C TYR A 85 17.78 -14.87 -4.72
N VAL A 86 16.58 -15.20 -4.23
CA VAL A 86 16.08 -16.59 -4.18
C VAL A 86 16.02 -17.18 -5.59
N GLY A 87 15.49 -16.44 -6.57
CA GLY A 87 15.47 -16.87 -7.98
C GLY A 87 16.86 -17.22 -8.52
N SER A 88 17.84 -16.34 -8.29
CA SER A 88 19.24 -16.56 -8.70
C SER A 88 19.89 -17.76 -8.02
N ARG A 89 19.45 -18.12 -6.80
CA ARG A 89 19.94 -19.30 -6.08
C ARG A 89 19.27 -20.59 -6.55
N ILE A 90 18.02 -20.53 -6.99
CA ILE A 90 17.33 -21.68 -7.58
C ILE A 90 17.96 -22.05 -8.93
N ALA A 91 18.18 -21.07 -9.81
CA ALA A 91 18.73 -21.29 -11.15
C ALA A 91 20.08 -20.54 -11.35
N PRO A 92 21.16 -20.96 -10.67
CA PRO A 92 22.43 -20.21 -10.65
C PRO A 92 23.16 -20.13 -11.99
N ASN A 93 22.82 -20.98 -12.94
CA ASN A 93 23.45 -21.01 -14.26
C ASN A 93 22.85 -19.98 -15.23
N ASP A 94 21.71 -19.38 -14.89
CA ASP A 94 21.05 -18.37 -15.72
C ASP A 94 21.26 -16.98 -15.11
N LYS A 95 22.14 -16.18 -15.74
CA LYS A 95 22.48 -14.83 -15.28
C LYS A 95 21.34 -13.82 -15.43
N LYS A 96 20.29 -14.16 -16.17
CA LYS A 96 19.11 -13.31 -16.40
C LYS A 96 17.88 -13.81 -15.64
N ILE A 97 18.05 -14.79 -14.74
CA ILE A 97 16.95 -15.30 -13.95
C ILE A 97 16.57 -14.30 -12.85
N PHE A 98 15.28 -14.02 -12.80
CA PHE A 98 14.63 -13.29 -11.71
C PHE A 98 13.59 -14.19 -11.07
N PHE A 99 13.19 -13.89 -9.84
CA PHE A 99 12.08 -14.64 -9.24
C PHE A 99 10.79 -14.33 -10.01
N PRO A 100 9.98 -15.34 -10.37
CA PRO A 100 8.78 -15.11 -11.14
C PRO A 100 7.77 -14.31 -10.33
N VAL A 101 7.58 -13.03 -10.70
CA VAL A 101 6.52 -12.18 -10.16
C VAL A 101 5.91 -11.43 -11.32
N ALA A 102 4.62 -11.63 -11.51
CA ALA A 102 3.78 -10.93 -12.46
C ALA A 102 2.35 -10.92 -11.92
N PRO A 103 1.42 -10.14 -12.49
CA PRO A 103 -0.01 -10.33 -12.25
C PRO A 103 -0.40 -11.79 -12.45
N ARG A 104 -1.43 -12.25 -11.72
CA ARG A 104 -1.86 -13.66 -11.75
C ARG A 104 -2.02 -14.25 -13.16
N PRO A 105 -2.70 -13.58 -14.10
CA PRO A 105 -2.93 -14.15 -15.44
C PRO A 105 -1.62 -14.37 -16.21
N ASP A 106 -0.61 -13.55 -15.95
CA ASP A 106 0.66 -13.57 -16.68
C ASP A 106 1.69 -14.49 -16.03
N LEU A 107 1.48 -14.86 -14.75
CA LEU A 107 2.43 -15.63 -13.96
C LEU A 107 2.73 -17.02 -14.58
N PRO A 108 1.76 -17.82 -15.05
CA PRO A 108 2.04 -19.13 -15.66
C PRO A 108 2.93 -19.07 -16.91
N SER A 109 2.96 -17.92 -17.60
CA SER A 109 3.76 -17.65 -18.79
C SER A 109 5.06 -16.87 -18.50
N HIS A 110 5.40 -16.63 -17.23
CA HIS A 110 6.58 -15.86 -16.85
C HIS A 110 7.88 -16.51 -17.36
N SER A 111 8.76 -15.72 -17.97
CA SER A 111 9.97 -16.19 -18.66
C SER A 111 10.96 -16.96 -17.77
N SER A 112 11.09 -16.59 -16.50
CA SER A 112 11.94 -17.33 -15.54
C SER A 112 11.41 -18.71 -15.12
N LEU A 113 10.11 -19.01 -15.27
CA LEU A 113 9.52 -20.23 -14.73
C LEU A 113 10.14 -21.51 -15.29
N PRO A 114 10.34 -21.67 -16.61
CA PRO A 114 10.95 -22.88 -17.16
C PRO A 114 12.34 -23.18 -16.61
N ALA A 115 13.16 -22.14 -16.43
CA ALA A 115 14.51 -22.30 -15.88
C ALA A 115 14.50 -22.62 -14.38
N CYS A 116 13.59 -22.01 -13.60
CA CYS A 116 13.40 -22.40 -12.20
C CYS A 116 12.86 -23.83 -12.05
N GLU A 117 11.92 -24.25 -12.91
CA GLU A 117 11.37 -25.61 -12.93
C GLU A 117 12.42 -26.66 -13.31
N ALA A 118 13.27 -26.36 -14.30
CA ALA A 118 14.36 -27.23 -14.70
C ALA A 118 15.40 -27.40 -13.58
N ALA A 119 15.69 -26.33 -12.83
CA ALA A 119 16.66 -26.37 -11.74
C ALA A 119 16.08 -26.96 -10.43
N LEU A 120 14.78 -26.80 -10.20
CA LEU A 120 14.05 -27.32 -9.05
C LEU A 120 12.69 -27.88 -9.51
N PRO A 121 12.62 -29.19 -9.87
CA PRO A 121 11.37 -29.81 -10.30
C PRO A 121 10.25 -29.67 -9.27
N GLY A 122 9.06 -29.27 -9.72
CA GLY A 122 7.91 -28.95 -8.87
C GLY A 122 7.88 -27.51 -8.37
N PHE A 123 8.84 -26.66 -8.74
CA PHE A 123 8.86 -25.25 -8.35
C PHE A 123 7.62 -24.48 -8.84
N LYS A 124 7.14 -24.77 -10.05
CA LYS A 124 5.94 -24.15 -10.60
C LYS A 124 4.71 -24.45 -9.74
N ASP A 125 4.53 -25.71 -9.33
CA ASP A 125 3.45 -26.11 -8.43
C ASP A 125 3.59 -25.46 -7.05
N LEU A 126 4.80 -25.48 -6.49
CA LEU A 126 5.12 -24.83 -5.22
C LEU A 126 4.76 -23.34 -5.25
N LEU A 127 5.14 -22.63 -6.31
CA LEU A 127 4.86 -21.21 -6.45
C LEU A 127 3.37 -20.93 -6.61
N LEU A 128 2.72 -21.58 -7.58
CA LEU A 128 1.35 -21.29 -7.97
C LEU A 128 0.30 -21.77 -6.96
N ASN A 129 0.59 -22.86 -6.24
CA ASN A 129 -0.42 -23.52 -5.40
C ASN A 129 -0.12 -23.44 -3.90
N LYS A 130 1.13 -23.16 -3.49
CA LYS A 130 1.52 -23.11 -2.06
C LYS A 130 2.01 -21.75 -1.60
N ILE A 131 2.95 -21.14 -2.31
CA ILE A 131 3.50 -19.83 -1.95
C ILE A 131 2.51 -18.72 -2.30
N ARG A 132 1.88 -18.82 -3.47
CA ARG A 132 0.92 -17.84 -3.98
C ARG A 132 -0.33 -18.57 -4.50
N PRO A 133 -1.15 -19.21 -3.64
CA PRO A 133 -2.37 -19.89 -4.07
C PRO A 133 -3.34 -18.91 -4.75
N GLU A 134 -4.15 -19.40 -5.68
CA GLU A 134 -5.19 -18.59 -6.34
C GLU A 134 -6.17 -18.03 -5.30
N ASN A 135 -6.52 -16.74 -5.44
CA ASN A 135 -7.36 -16.01 -4.48
C ASN A 135 -6.83 -16.03 -3.03
N GLY A 136 -5.51 -16.19 -2.84
CA GLY A 136 -4.89 -16.12 -1.54
C GLY A 136 -5.01 -14.74 -0.89
N PRO A 137 -4.92 -14.66 0.46
CA PRO A 137 -5.04 -13.39 1.19
C PRO A 137 -3.95 -12.38 0.82
N ASP A 138 -2.80 -12.87 0.34
CA ASP A 138 -1.65 -12.05 -0.02
C ASP A 138 -1.63 -11.63 -1.49
N GLU A 139 -2.66 -11.96 -2.30
CA GLU A 139 -2.71 -11.60 -3.71
C GLU A 139 -2.50 -10.10 -3.99
N PRO A 140 -3.08 -9.17 -3.19
CA PRO A 140 -2.81 -7.74 -3.34
C PRO A 140 -1.33 -7.38 -3.15
N LEU A 141 -0.63 -8.07 -2.24
CA LEU A 141 0.80 -7.85 -2.02
C LEU A 141 1.62 -8.33 -3.22
N TRP A 142 1.27 -9.48 -3.80
CA TRP A 142 1.95 -9.99 -4.98
C TRP A 142 1.77 -9.09 -6.21
N ASP A 143 0.56 -8.57 -6.41
CA ASP A 143 0.29 -7.59 -7.45
C ASP A 143 1.07 -6.30 -7.22
N LEU A 144 1.19 -5.85 -5.96
CA LEU A 144 1.96 -4.68 -5.59
C LEU A 144 3.45 -4.85 -5.91
N VAL A 145 4.04 -5.97 -5.49
CA VAL A 145 5.45 -6.29 -5.75
C VAL A 145 5.72 -6.48 -7.25
N GLY A 146 4.77 -7.06 -7.99
CA GLY A 146 4.87 -7.22 -9.44
C GLY A 146 4.83 -5.89 -10.20
N LYS A 147 3.95 -4.96 -9.81
CA LYS A 147 3.79 -3.65 -10.45
C LYS A 147 4.91 -2.67 -10.10
N ALA A 148 5.44 -2.73 -8.88
CA ALA A 148 6.48 -1.81 -8.40
C ALA A 148 7.82 -1.90 -9.15
N ASN A 149 7.98 -2.85 -10.08
CA ASN A 149 9.17 -3.04 -10.90
C ASN A 149 9.06 -2.48 -12.33
N ASN A 150 7.90 -1.96 -12.72
CA ASN A 150 7.79 -1.27 -14.00
C ASN A 150 8.40 0.15 -13.87
N ASP A 151 8.84 0.73 -15.00
CA ASP A 151 9.45 2.07 -15.10
C ASP A 151 8.62 3.20 -14.45
N ASN A 152 7.37 2.90 -14.10
CA ASN A 152 6.40 3.82 -13.53
C ASN A 152 6.23 3.72 -11.99
N LYS A 153 7.16 3.08 -11.26
CA LYS A 153 7.10 2.97 -9.78
C LYS A 153 6.97 4.30 -9.03
N HIS A 154 7.41 5.40 -9.65
CA HIS A 154 7.30 6.75 -9.10
C HIS A 154 5.95 7.43 -9.35
N VAL A 155 5.17 6.93 -10.31
CA VAL A 155 3.86 7.49 -10.71
C VAL A 155 2.71 6.60 -10.21
N ASP A 156 2.90 5.28 -10.21
CA ASP A 156 1.88 4.30 -9.81
C ASP A 156 1.72 4.23 -8.29
N PHE A 157 2.76 4.63 -7.54
CA PHE A 157 2.68 4.81 -6.10
C PHE A 157 2.29 6.23 -5.75
N ILE A 158 1.00 6.53 -5.89
CA ILE A 158 0.37 7.57 -5.07
C ILE A 158 -0.14 6.81 -3.85
N PRO A 159 0.56 6.84 -2.71
CA PRO A 159 -0.01 6.24 -1.52
C PRO A 159 -1.33 6.98 -1.29
N THR A 160 -2.43 6.25 -1.25
CA THR A 160 -3.69 6.84 -0.83
C THR A 160 -3.78 6.53 0.65
N ILE A 161 -3.41 7.50 1.49
CA ILE A 161 -3.62 7.36 2.94
C ILE A 161 -5.13 7.43 3.17
N ALA A 162 -5.78 6.27 3.17
CA ALA A 162 -7.14 6.14 3.67
C ALA A 162 -7.08 6.05 5.20
N ALA A 163 -7.06 7.19 5.87
CA ALA A 163 -7.23 7.26 7.31
C ALA A 163 -8.73 7.29 7.62
N LEU A 164 -9.30 6.18 8.08
CA LEU A 164 -10.61 6.22 8.73
C LEU A 164 -10.69 5.18 9.86
N GLU A 165 -10.39 5.63 11.07
CA GLU A 165 -11.03 5.04 12.25
C GLU A 165 -11.47 6.17 13.17
N ILE A 166 -12.76 6.49 13.10
CA ILE A 166 -13.38 7.46 13.99
C ILE A 166 -14.21 6.68 15.01
N ARG A 167 -13.61 6.36 16.17
CA ARG A 167 -14.33 5.75 17.29
C ARG A 167 -14.95 6.85 18.17
N ASN A 168 -16.18 6.63 18.64
CA ASN A 168 -16.87 7.48 19.62
C ASN A 168 -17.14 8.94 19.21
N ILE A 169 -17.79 9.18 18.05
CA ILE A 169 -18.31 10.54 17.74
C ILE A 169 -19.49 10.86 18.67
N ASN A 170 -19.21 11.49 19.80
CA ASN A 170 -20.22 12.13 20.65
C ASN A 170 -20.28 13.63 20.32
N ALA A 171 -20.81 13.99 19.14
CA ALA A 171 -20.99 15.39 18.78
C ALA A 171 -22.18 15.99 19.58
N ARG A 172 -21.89 16.84 20.56
CA ARG A 172 -22.90 17.70 21.21
C ARG A 172 -22.78 19.11 20.63
N PHE A 173 -23.74 19.50 19.81
CA PHE A 173 -23.86 20.87 19.35
C PHE A 173 -24.53 21.72 20.46
N PRO A 174 -23.91 22.81 20.92
CA PRO A 174 -24.55 23.72 21.86
C PRO A 174 -25.81 24.32 21.23
N ARG A 175 -26.94 24.31 21.96
CA ARG A 175 -28.16 25.04 21.57
C ARG A 175 -27.84 26.53 21.53
N GLY A 176 -27.48 27.07 20.37
CA GLY A 176 -27.11 28.48 20.20
C GLY A 176 -26.34 28.81 18.92
N TYR A 177 -25.65 27.85 18.31
CA TYR A 177 -24.84 28.09 17.10
C TYR A 177 -25.63 28.20 15.79
N GLN A 178 -26.96 28.03 15.80
CA GLN A 178 -27.81 28.19 14.60
C GLN A 178 -27.88 29.63 14.06
N LYS A 179 -27.58 30.66 14.87
CA LYS A 179 -27.71 32.07 14.43
C LYS A 179 -26.43 32.71 13.87
N LEU A 180 -25.26 32.12 14.06
CA LEU A 180 -23.98 32.75 13.66
C LEU A 180 -23.50 32.37 12.26
N LEU A 181 -24.07 31.33 11.64
CA LEU A 181 -23.66 30.87 10.30
C LEU A 181 -24.57 31.36 9.16
N CYS A 182 -25.72 31.99 9.45
CA CYS A 182 -26.61 32.61 8.45
C CYS A 182 -26.42 34.15 8.31
N GLY A 183 -25.40 34.75 8.93
CA GLY A 183 -25.28 36.21 9.09
C GLY A 183 -24.30 36.94 8.16
N ARG A 184 -23.81 36.32 7.07
CA ARG A 184 -22.94 36.98 6.09
C ARG A 184 -23.45 36.85 4.66
N GLN A 185 -24.67 37.34 4.42
CA GLN A 185 -24.97 38.02 3.16
C GLN A 185 -25.15 39.50 3.49
N ARG A 186 -24.14 40.31 3.17
CA ARG A 186 -24.30 41.77 3.05
C ARG A 186 -24.36 42.08 1.55
N SER A 187 -25.46 42.65 1.10
CA SER A 187 -25.55 43.87 0.27
C SER A 187 -27.00 44.30 0.30
#